data_AF-A0A3Q3LXD8-F1
#
_entry.id   AF-A0A3Q3LXD8-F1
#
_cell.length_a   1.000
_cell.length_b   1.000
_cell.length_c   1.000
_cell.angle_alpha   90.00
_cell.angle_beta   90.00
_cell.angle_gamma   90.00
#
_symmetry.space_group_name_H-M   'P 1'
#
loop_
_entity.id
_entity.type
_entity.pdbx_description
1 polymer ?
#
loop_
_entity_poly.entity_id
_entity_poly.type
_entity_poly.pdbx_seq_one_letter_code
_entity_poly.pdbx_strand_id
1 'polypeptide(L)'
;MSWIPFKIGQPKKQIVSKTVERDFEREYDKLQKLEDQTKKLHKDMKKSTEADLAMSKAAVKISADLLSNPLCEQDQAFLETMTVLDTAMRRMDSFNQEKVNQIQKTVIDPLKKYSGVFPSLNMAVKRREQALQDYKRLQSKVEKYEEKEKTGPVMVKLHQAREELRPVREDFEAKNKQLLEEMPKFYYSRMDYFQPSFEALIRAQIGREKQGHYPLKCCVFGALLELFDICGLPLLPSNHLSLMVRDQQLQACVVYFTEMYKIFSELTDQIDQAGLTDDQRERETEAKLSELRALSIVADD
;
A
#
# COMPACT_ATOMS: atom_id res chain seq x y z
N MET A 1 54.00 -17.65 45.37
CA MET A 1 53.09 -17.85 44.21
C MET A 1 52.18 -16.64 44.13
N SER A 2 52.28 -15.86 43.05
CA SER A 2 51.48 -14.64 42.86
C SER A 2 50.08 -15.03 42.36
N TRP A 3 49.05 -14.70 43.12
CA TRP A 3 47.64 -14.85 42.72
C TRP A 3 47.32 -13.82 41.64
N ILE A 4 47.13 -14.26 40.40
CA ILE A 4 46.60 -13.40 39.32
C ILE A 4 45.07 -13.48 39.41
N PRO A 5 44.35 -12.38 39.70
CA PRO A 5 42.90 -12.40 39.69
C PRO A 5 42.42 -12.53 38.25
N PHE A 6 41.57 -13.54 37.99
CA PHE A 6 40.81 -13.63 36.76
C PHE A 6 39.98 -12.36 36.60
N LYS A 7 40.32 -11.52 35.61
CA LYS A 7 39.42 -10.46 35.17
C LYS A 7 38.24 -11.13 34.48
N ILE A 8 37.13 -11.27 35.22
CA ILE A 8 35.82 -11.55 34.64
C ILE A 8 35.59 -10.45 33.60
N GLY A 9 35.68 -10.81 32.32
CA GLY A 9 35.56 -9.85 31.22
C GLY A 9 34.23 -9.12 31.35
N GLN A 10 34.28 -7.79 31.45
CA GLN A 10 33.05 -6.99 31.40
C GLN A 10 32.32 -7.35 30.09
N PRO A 11 30.99 -7.53 30.12
CA PRO A 11 30.23 -7.77 28.90
C PRO A 11 30.53 -6.62 27.92
N LYS A 12 30.92 -6.98 26.69
CA LYS A 12 31.23 -6.00 25.64
C LYS A 12 30.09 -5.00 25.54
N LYS A 13 30.41 -3.70 25.60
CA LYS A 13 29.41 -2.64 25.44
C LYS A 13 28.73 -2.80 24.09
N GLN A 14 27.44 -3.06 24.12
CA GLN A 14 26.66 -3.20 22.90
C GLN A 14 26.53 -1.82 22.25
N ILE A 15 26.96 -1.72 20.98
CA ILE A 15 26.96 -0.45 20.22
C ILE A 15 25.55 0.14 20.12
N VAL A 16 24.55 -0.71 19.87
CA VAL A 16 23.14 -0.38 19.88
C VAL A 16 22.47 -1.24 20.94
N SER A 17 21.57 -0.65 21.74
CA SER A 17 20.81 -1.42 22.71
C SER A 17 19.85 -2.38 22.01
N LYS A 18 19.60 -3.55 22.60
CA LYS A 18 18.63 -4.51 22.06
C LYS A 18 17.24 -3.90 21.87
N THR A 19 16.86 -2.97 22.75
CA THR A 19 15.57 -2.27 22.66
C THR A 19 15.50 -1.43 21.39
N VAL A 20 16.53 -0.65 21.10
CA VAL A 20 16.57 0.22 19.91
C VAL A 20 16.56 -0.60 18.61
N GLU A 21 17.31 -1.71 18.56
CA GLU A 21 17.30 -2.57 17.38
C GLU A 21 15.92 -3.21 17.15
N ARG A 22 15.28 -3.70 18.22
CA ARG A 22 13.94 -4.27 18.14
C ARG A 22 12.89 -3.24 17.72
N ASP A 23 13.00 -2.00 18.17
CA ASP A 23 12.06 -0.94 17.78
C ASP A 23 12.28 -0.54 16.32
N PHE A 24 13.53 -0.50 15.83
CA PHE A 24 13.85 -0.32 14.42
C PHE A 24 13.25 -1.43 13.55
N GLU A 25 13.52 -2.70 13.88
CA GLU A 25 12.99 -3.88 13.18
C GLU A 25 11.47 -3.83 13.11
N ARG A 26 10.81 -3.51 14.24
CA ARG A 26 9.35 -3.41 14.30
C ARG A 26 8.78 -2.37 13.34
N GLU A 27 9.34 -1.16 13.31
CA GLU A 27 8.81 -0.10 12.43
C GLU A 27 9.12 -0.38 10.96
N TYR A 28 10.28 -0.96 10.65
CA TYR A 28 10.61 -1.36 9.29
C TYR A 28 9.75 -2.53 8.79
N ASP A 29 9.49 -3.54 9.62
CA ASP A 29 8.61 -4.67 9.28
C ASP A 29 7.18 -4.21 8.93
N LYS A 30 6.67 -3.16 9.61
CA LYS A 30 5.36 -2.57 9.26
C LYS A 30 5.39 -1.95 7.86
N LEU A 31 6.48 -1.25 7.51
CA LEU A 31 6.63 -0.61 6.21
C LEU A 31 6.84 -1.62 5.09
N GLN A 32 7.56 -2.72 5.32
CA GLN A 32 7.67 -3.82 4.36
C GLN A 32 6.32 -4.47 4.07
N LYS A 33 5.53 -4.75 5.11
CA LYS A 33 4.16 -5.26 4.93
C LYS A 33 3.28 -4.29 4.14
N LEU A 34 3.40 -2.99 4.44
CA LEU A 34 2.67 -1.95 3.72
C LEU A 34 3.09 -1.87 2.25
N GLU A 35 4.39 -2.01 1.94
CA GLU A 35 4.91 -2.08 0.57
C GLU A 35 4.30 -3.26 -0.20
N ASP A 36 4.31 -4.44 0.41
CA ASP A 36 3.78 -5.66 -0.19
C ASP A 36 2.26 -5.58 -0.40
N GLN A 37 1.51 -5.10 0.59
CA GLN A 37 0.06 -4.88 0.48
C GLN A 37 -0.26 -3.85 -0.62
N THR A 38 0.48 -2.74 -0.70
CA THR A 38 0.29 -1.73 -1.75
C THR A 38 0.51 -2.31 -3.16
N LYS A 39 1.60 -3.07 -3.35
CA LYS A 39 1.92 -3.71 -4.64
C LYS A 39 0.87 -4.75 -5.03
N LYS A 40 0.42 -5.54 -4.07
CA LYS A 40 -0.64 -6.54 -4.28
C LYS A 40 -1.93 -5.85 -4.72
N LEU A 41 -2.39 -4.86 -3.97
CA LEU A 41 -3.61 -4.11 -4.28
C LEU A 41 -3.53 -3.44 -5.65
N HIS A 42 -2.40 -2.80 -5.99
CA HIS A 42 -2.20 -2.21 -7.32
C HIS A 42 -2.37 -3.25 -8.44
N LYS A 43 -1.82 -4.46 -8.26
CA LYS A 43 -1.93 -5.55 -9.24
C LYS A 43 -3.37 -6.07 -9.33
N ASP A 44 -4.04 -6.24 -8.20
CA ASP A 44 -5.39 -6.79 -8.16
C ASP A 44 -6.42 -5.77 -8.69
N MET A 45 -6.20 -4.47 -8.46
CA MET A 45 -6.99 -3.40 -9.07
C MET A 45 -6.88 -3.36 -10.58
N LYS A 46 -5.67 -3.51 -11.13
CA LYS A 46 -5.47 -3.59 -12.58
C LYS A 46 -6.16 -4.80 -13.19
N LYS A 47 -6.00 -5.98 -12.58
CA LYS A 47 -6.70 -7.18 -13.04
C LYS A 47 -8.22 -7.04 -12.97
N SER A 48 -8.73 -6.40 -11.91
CA SER A 48 -10.15 -6.12 -11.75
C SER A 48 -10.68 -5.27 -12.91
N THR A 49 -10.02 -4.17 -13.25
CA THR A 49 -10.47 -3.28 -14.33
C THR A 49 -10.31 -3.91 -15.71
N GLU A 50 -9.26 -4.71 -15.93
CA GLU A 50 -9.08 -5.52 -17.15
C GLU A 50 -10.22 -6.55 -17.32
N ALA A 51 -10.61 -7.24 -16.23
CA ALA A 51 -11.72 -8.19 -16.25
C ALA A 51 -13.06 -7.50 -16.53
N ASP A 52 -13.29 -6.33 -15.94
CA ASP A 52 -14.48 -5.51 -16.21
C ASP A 52 -14.57 -5.16 -17.70
N LEU A 53 -13.48 -4.68 -18.31
CA LEU A 53 -13.45 -4.34 -19.75
C LEU A 53 -13.65 -5.56 -20.65
N ALA A 54 -13.03 -6.69 -20.32
CA ALA A 54 -13.17 -7.91 -21.10
C ALA A 54 -14.62 -8.40 -21.11
N MET A 55 -15.28 -8.34 -19.95
CA MET A 55 -16.68 -8.73 -19.79
C MET A 55 -17.65 -7.80 -20.53
N SER A 56 -17.48 -6.48 -20.44
CA SER A 56 -18.38 -5.55 -21.17
C SER A 56 -18.22 -5.68 -22.69
N LYS A 57 -16.99 -5.86 -23.18
CA LYS A 57 -16.73 -6.14 -24.60
C LYS A 57 -17.35 -7.46 -25.07
N ALA A 58 -17.28 -8.51 -24.25
CA ALA A 58 -17.93 -9.78 -24.56
C ALA A 58 -19.46 -9.63 -24.64
N ALA A 59 -20.07 -8.86 -23.73
CA ALA A 59 -21.50 -8.58 -23.74
C ALA A 59 -21.94 -7.82 -25.01
N VAL A 60 -21.18 -6.79 -25.42
CA VAL A 60 -21.41 -6.06 -26.69
C VAL A 60 -21.26 -6.99 -27.90
N LYS A 61 -20.28 -7.89 -27.88
CA LYS A 61 -20.10 -8.85 -28.96
C LYS A 61 -21.31 -9.79 -29.08
N ILE A 62 -21.78 -10.33 -27.96
CA ILE A 62 -22.96 -11.22 -27.93
C ILE A 62 -24.19 -10.49 -28.48
N SER A 63 -24.44 -9.24 -28.08
CA SER A 63 -25.59 -8.49 -28.60
C SER A 63 -25.48 -8.19 -30.09
N ALA A 64 -24.29 -7.85 -30.58
CA ALA A 64 -24.05 -7.61 -32.00
C ALA A 64 -24.23 -8.89 -32.83
N ASP A 65 -23.73 -10.03 -32.35
CA ASP A 65 -23.86 -11.33 -33.02
C ASP A 65 -25.35 -11.72 -33.10
N LEU A 66 -26.12 -11.52 -32.02
CA LEU A 66 -27.58 -11.74 -32.01
C LEU A 66 -28.33 -10.81 -32.98
N LEU A 67 -27.94 -9.53 -33.04
CA LEU A 67 -28.57 -8.57 -33.94
C LEU A 67 -28.34 -8.92 -35.42
N SER A 68 -27.18 -9.49 -35.75
CA SER A 68 -26.84 -9.97 -37.11
C SER A 68 -27.49 -11.31 -37.50
N ASN A 69 -28.30 -11.91 -36.62
CA ASN A 69 -28.97 -13.17 -36.90
C ASN A 69 -30.04 -12.99 -37.99
N PRO A 70 -30.10 -13.86 -39.02
CA PRO A 70 -31.12 -13.79 -40.08
C PRO A 70 -32.57 -13.78 -39.60
N LEU A 71 -32.86 -14.26 -38.38
CA LEU A 71 -34.18 -14.18 -37.77
C LEU A 71 -34.64 -12.72 -37.56
N CYS A 72 -33.71 -11.79 -37.39
CA CYS A 72 -34.01 -10.35 -37.32
C CYS A 72 -34.55 -9.79 -38.65
N GLU A 73 -34.28 -10.43 -39.79
CA GLU A 73 -34.86 -10.02 -41.09
C GLU A 73 -36.29 -10.54 -41.27
N GLN A 74 -36.66 -11.59 -40.51
CA GLN A 74 -37.93 -12.32 -40.66
C GLN A 74 -39.00 -11.85 -39.68
N ASP A 75 -38.60 -11.39 -38.50
CA ASP A 75 -39.49 -10.93 -37.43
C ASP A 75 -39.12 -9.52 -36.96
N GLN A 76 -39.98 -8.56 -37.31
CA GLN A 76 -39.83 -7.15 -36.97
C GLN A 76 -39.82 -6.91 -35.45
N ALA A 77 -40.62 -7.64 -34.67
CA ALA A 77 -40.67 -7.48 -33.22
C ALA A 77 -39.40 -8.03 -32.55
N PHE A 78 -38.84 -9.10 -33.10
CA PHE A 78 -37.56 -9.65 -32.66
C PHE A 78 -36.40 -8.68 -32.97
N LEU A 79 -36.36 -8.11 -34.17
CA LEU A 79 -35.37 -7.10 -34.56
C LEU A 79 -35.39 -5.89 -33.63
N GLU A 80 -36.57 -5.36 -33.31
CA GLU A 80 -36.73 -4.24 -32.38
C GLU A 80 -36.18 -4.58 -30.99
N THR A 81 -36.47 -5.78 -30.49
CA THR A 81 -35.97 -6.26 -29.18
C THR A 81 -34.44 -6.40 -29.18
N MET A 82 -33.85 -7.00 -30.20
CA MET A 82 -32.40 -7.16 -30.31
C MET A 82 -31.68 -5.82 -30.48
N THR A 83 -32.28 -4.86 -31.18
CA THR A 83 -31.74 -3.50 -31.34
C THR A 83 -31.69 -2.76 -29.99
N VAL A 84 -32.74 -2.90 -29.17
CA VAL A 84 -32.76 -2.34 -27.81
C VAL A 84 -31.70 -3.00 -26.92
N LEU A 85 -31.54 -4.33 -27.00
CA LEU A 85 -30.50 -5.06 -26.27
C LEU A 85 -29.10 -4.58 -26.65
N ASP A 86 -28.78 -4.48 -27.95
CA ASP A 86 -27.47 -4.02 -28.42
C ASP A 86 -27.18 -2.58 -27.97
N THR A 87 -28.16 -1.69 -28.08
CA THR A 87 -28.05 -0.32 -27.57
C THR A 87 -27.77 -0.29 -26.07
N ALA A 88 -28.45 -1.14 -25.28
CA ALA A 88 -28.24 -1.24 -23.84
C ALA A 88 -26.83 -1.78 -23.51
N MET A 89 -26.35 -2.80 -24.22
CA MET A 89 -25.01 -3.36 -24.01
C MET A 89 -23.90 -2.36 -24.38
N ARG A 90 -24.05 -1.60 -25.47
CA ARG A 90 -23.10 -0.54 -25.84
C ARG A 90 -23.05 0.58 -24.81
N ARG A 91 -24.21 1.01 -24.29
CA ARG A 91 -24.27 2.00 -23.20
C ARG A 91 -23.57 1.49 -21.94
N MET A 92 -23.80 0.22 -21.59
CA MET A 92 -23.12 -0.41 -20.46
C MET A 92 -21.60 -0.46 -20.66
N ASP A 93 -21.12 -0.76 -21.86
CA ASP A 93 -19.68 -0.74 -22.17
C ASP A 93 -19.08 0.66 -22.07
N SER A 94 -19.72 1.69 -22.63
CA SER A 94 -19.27 3.09 -22.48
C SER A 94 -19.20 3.52 -21.01
N PHE A 95 -20.23 3.19 -20.22
CA PHE A 95 -20.23 3.45 -18.79
C PHE A 95 -19.09 2.72 -18.06
N ASN A 96 -18.83 1.47 -18.43
CA ASN A 96 -17.77 0.66 -17.84
C ASN A 96 -16.37 1.20 -18.18
N GLN A 97 -16.18 1.71 -19.41
CA GLN A 97 -14.94 2.39 -19.82
C GLN A 97 -14.70 3.65 -18.97
N GLU A 98 -15.72 4.48 -18.77
CA GLU A 98 -15.61 5.68 -17.93
C GLU A 98 -15.27 5.34 -16.49
N LYS A 99 -15.94 4.34 -15.91
CA LYS A 99 -15.62 3.81 -14.57
C LYS A 99 -14.17 3.34 -14.46
N VAL A 100 -13.67 2.60 -15.45
CA VAL A 100 -12.28 2.12 -15.45
C VAL A 100 -11.30 3.29 -15.54
N ASN A 101 -11.60 4.30 -16.34
CA ASN A 101 -10.79 5.52 -16.41
C ASN A 101 -10.75 6.26 -15.07
N GLN A 102 -11.88 6.36 -14.37
CA GLN A 102 -11.95 6.96 -13.03
C GLN A 102 -11.15 6.16 -12.00
N ILE A 103 -11.31 4.84 -11.96
CA ILE A 103 -10.55 3.95 -11.06
C ILE A 103 -9.05 4.03 -11.35
N GLN A 104 -8.66 4.15 -12.61
CA GLN A 104 -7.26 4.31 -12.99
C GLN A 104 -6.66 5.55 -12.34
N LYS A 105 -7.32 6.70 -12.47
CA LYS A 105 -6.85 7.99 -11.93
C LYS A 105 -6.92 8.07 -10.41
N THR A 106 -8.00 7.57 -9.82
CA THR A 106 -8.30 7.80 -8.39
C THR A 106 -7.72 6.73 -7.47
N VAL A 107 -7.31 5.57 -8.00
CA VAL A 107 -6.84 4.43 -7.20
C VAL A 107 -5.54 3.86 -7.73
N ILE A 108 -5.50 3.42 -9.00
CA ILE A 108 -4.35 2.69 -9.55
C ILE A 108 -3.13 3.61 -9.63
N ASP A 109 -3.29 4.83 -10.13
CA ASP A 109 -2.20 5.79 -10.23
C ASP A 109 -1.67 6.22 -8.85
N PRO A 110 -2.51 6.56 -7.85
CA PRO A 110 -2.06 6.77 -6.47
C PRO A 110 -1.30 5.58 -5.87
N LEU A 111 -1.80 4.36 -6.02
CA LEU A 111 -1.09 3.15 -5.53
C LEU A 111 0.28 2.99 -6.19
N LYS A 112 0.37 3.25 -7.50
CA LYS A 112 1.63 3.21 -8.26
C LYS A 112 2.60 4.30 -7.79
N LYS A 113 2.11 5.53 -7.60
CA LYS A 113 2.90 6.67 -7.09
C LYS A 113 3.43 6.39 -5.69
N TYR A 114 2.59 5.91 -4.78
CA TYR A 114 2.97 5.53 -3.42
C TYR A 114 3.99 4.38 -3.39
N SER A 115 3.79 3.36 -4.23
CA SER A 115 4.75 2.26 -4.41
C SER A 115 6.14 2.75 -4.83
N GLY A 116 6.20 3.87 -5.57
CA GLY A 116 7.46 4.49 -6.00
C GLY A 116 8.27 5.15 -4.89
N VAL A 117 7.72 5.30 -3.68
CA VAL A 117 8.41 5.95 -2.55
C VAL A 117 9.26 4.95 -1.75
N PHE A 118 8.87 3.67 -1.72
CA PHE A 118 9.57 2.62 -0.96
C PHE A 118 11.03 2.35 -1.36
N PRO A 119 11.44 2.43 -2.65
CA PRO A 119 12.84 2.23 -3.03
C PRO A 119 13.81 3.15 -2.27
N SER A 120 13.45 4.43 -2.09
CA SER A 120 14.28 5.41 -1.37
C SER A 120 14.38 5.07 0.13
N LEU A 121 13.26 4.67 0.76
CA LEU A 121 13.25 4.15 2.14
C LEU A 121 14.19 2.93 2.29
N ASN A 122 14.07 1.96 1.39
CA ASN A 122 14.87 0.74 1.42
C ASN A 122 16.38 1.04 1.26
N MET A 123 16.71 2.06 0.46
CA MET A 123 18.09 2.55 0.33
C MET A 123 18.58 3.25 1.61
N ALA A 124 17.74 4.06 2.27
CA ALA A 124 18.09 4.69 3.55
C ALA A 124 18.37 3.65 4.65
N VAL A 125 17.55 2.59 4.73
CA VAL A 125 17.76 1.46 5.65
C VAL A 125 19.08 0.75 5.36
N LYS A 126 19.35 0.43 4.09
CA LYS A 126 20.62 -0.19 3.67
C LYS A 126 21.83 0.66 4.02
N ARG A 127 21.73 2.00 3.88
CA ARG A 127 22.79 2.93 4.29
C ARG A 127 23.02 2.92 5.81
N ARG A 128 21.96 2.83 6.62
CA ARG A 128 22.07 2.67 8.09
C ARG A 128 22.72 1.36 8.48
N GLU A 129 22.37 0.25 7.83
CA GLU A 129 22.99 -1.05 8.06
C GLU A 129 24.48 -1.05 7.71
N GLN A 130 24.85 -0.46 6.59
CA GLN A 130 26.25 -0.30 6.19
C GLN A 130 27.04 0.52 7.23
N ALA A 131 26.50 1.68 7.65
CA ALA A 131 27.11 2.51 8.69
C ALA A 131 27.27 1.76 10.03
N LEU A 132 26.29 0.92 10.39
CA LEU A 132 26.37 0.07 11.59
C LEU A 132 27.48 -0.99 11.48
N GLN A 133 27.65 -1.61 10.31
CA GLN A 133 28.73 -2.58 10.08
C GLN A 133 30.11 -1.91 10.17
N ASP A 134 30.27 -0.73 9.57
CA ASP A 134 31.51 0.04 9.63
C ASP A 134 31.81 0.51 11.07
N TYR A 135 30.78 0.94 11.81
CA TYR A 135 30.92 1.28 13.23
C TYR A 135 31.36 0.05 14.05
N LYS A 136 30.71 -1.11 13.89
CA LYS A 136 31.11 -2.37 14.55
C LYS A 136 32.58 -2.73 14.30
N ARG A 137 33.05 -2.57 13.05
CA ARG A 137 34.44 -2.85 12.64
C ARG A 137 35.43 -1.92 13.34
N LEU A 138 35.20 -0.61 13.33
CA LEU A 138 36.11 0.36 13.94
C LEU A 138 36.04 0.33 15.48
N GLN A 139 34.86 0.09 16.06
CA GLN A 139 34.72 -0.11 17.50
C GLN A 139 35.56 -1.31 17.98
N SER A 140 35.52 -2.43 17.24
CA SER A 140 36.35 -3.61 17.53
C SER A 140 37.85 -3.30 17.43
N LYS A 141 38.26 -2.40 16.51
CA LYS A 141 39.64 -1.91 16.40
C LYS A 141 40.05 -1.09 17.62
N VAL A 142 39.17 -0.23 18.14
CA VAL A 142 39.40 0.55 19.37
C VAL A 142 39.52 -0.39 20.58
N GLU A 143 38.56 -1.30 20.78
CA GLU A 143 38.57 -2.28 21.89
C GLU A 143 39.88 -3.09 21.90
N LYS A 144 40.35 -3.53 20.73
CA LYS A 144 41.62 -4.27 20.59
C LYS A 144 42.85 -3.49 21.04
N TYR A 145 42.85 -2.16 20.94
CA TYR A 145 43.95 -1.33 21.45
C TYR A 145 43.75 -0.92 22.92
N GLU A 146 42.52 -0.83 23.41
CA GLU A 146 42.20 -0.57 24.81
C GLU A 146 42.59 -1.74 25.73
N GLU A 147 42.49 -2.98 25.24
CA GLU A 147 42.88 -4.19 25.98
C GLU A 147 44.41 -4.38 26.08
N LYS A 148 45.20 -3.67 25.27
CA LYS A 148 46.66 -3.77 25.26
C LYS A 148 47.29 -2.95 26.39
N GLU A 149 48.52 -3.32 26.77
CA GLU A 149 49.32 -2.54 27.71
C GLU A 149 49.52 -1.10 27.22
N LYS A 150 49.37 -0.14 28.15
CA LYS A 150 49.43 1.30 27.90
C LYS A 150 50.86 1.82 27.68
N THR A 151 51.50 1.31 26.65
CA THR A 151 52.80 1.80 26.16
C THR A 151 52.60 3.01 25.25
N GLY A 152 53.62 3.87 25.12
CA GLY A 152 53.57 5.05 24.25
C GLY A 152 53.06 4.76 22.82
N PRO A 153 53.63 3.78 22.10
CA PRO A 153 53.18 3.41 20.76
C PRO A 153 51.72 2.89 20.69
N VAL A 154 51.25 2.18 21.72
CA VAL A 154 49.86 1.69 21.79
C VAL A 154 48.90 2.85 22.02
N MET A 155 49.26 3.82 22.88
CA MET A 155 48.45 5.01 23.14
C MET A 155 48.26 5.87 21.88
N VAL A 156 49.29 6.01 21.04
CA VAL A 156 49.18 6.71 19.74
C VAL A 156 48.21 5.99 18.81
N LYS A 157 48.33 4.67 18.66
CA LYS A 157 47.42 3.87 17.80
C LYS A 157 45.99 3.87 18.31
N LEU A 158 45.79 3.85 19.63
CA LEU A 158 44.48 3.97 20.25
C LEU A 158 43.84 5.32 19.94
N HIS A 159 44.62 6.41 20.04
CA HIS A 159 44.12 7.75 19.70
C HIS A 159 43.72 7.83 18.22
N GLN A 160 44.57 7.37 17.30
CA GLN A 160 44.24 7.30 15.86
C GLN A 160 42.98 6.49 15.58
N ALA A 161 42.84 5.31 16.18
CA ALA A 161 41.64 4.48 16.01
C ALA A 161 40.36 5.15 16.55
N ARG A 162 40.46 5.96 17.62
CA ARG A 162 39.34 6.75 18.14
C ARG A 162 38.98 7.94 17.24
N GLU A 163 39.97 8.61 16.65
CA GLU A 163 39.72 9.67 15.67
C GLU A 163 39.05 9.12 14.40
N GLU A 164 39.47 7.95 13.91
CA GLU A 164 38.81 7.26 12.78
C GLU A 164 37.37 6.84 13.12
N LEU A 165 37.11 6.41 14.36
CA LEU A 165 35.80 5.94 14.81
C LEU A 165 34.77 7.08 14.90
N ARG A 166 35.20 8.27 15.33
CA ARG A 166 34.31 9.41 15.63
C ARG A 166 33.33 9.75 14.48
N PRO A 167 33.78 10.03 13.24
CA PRO A 167 32.87 10.40 12.16
C PRO A 167 31.94 9.25 11.76
N VAL A 168 32.39 7.99 11.83
CA VAL A 168 31.57 6.81 11.50
C VAL A 168 30.46 6.59 12.54
N ARG A 169 30.78 6.83 13.82
CA ARG A 169 29.80 6.78 14.90
C ARG A 169 28.74 7.87 14.74
N GLU A 170 29.16 9.10 14.49
CA GLU A 170 28.25 10.24 14.29
C GLU A 170 27.33 10.01 13.09
N ASP A 171 27.86 9.49 11.99
CA ASP A 171 27.09 9.15 10.78
C ASP A 171 26.04 8.06 11.04
N PHE A 172 26.41 6.98 11.74
CA PHE A 172 25.46 5.94 12.13
C PHE A 172 24.38 6.49 13.07
N GLU A 173 24.76 7.23 14.11
CA GLU A 173 23.82 7.80 15.08
C GLU A 173 22.82 8.74 14.40
N ALA A 174 23.28 9.57 13.45
CA ALA A 174 22.42 10.43 12.64
C ALA A 174 21.41 9.64 11.80
N LYS A 175 21.89 8.67 10.99
CA LYS A 175 21.02 7.83 10.15
C LYS A 175 20.03 7.00 10.97
N ASN A 176 20.48 6.44 12.09
CA ASN A 176 19.65 5.62 12.97
C ASN A 176 18.55 6.46 13.63
N LYS A 177 18.89 7.65 14.12
CA LYS A 177 17.91 8.59 14.69
C LYS A 177 16.87 9.01 13.64
N GLN A 178 17.32 9.39 12.45
CA GLN A 178 16.45 9.81 11.36
C GLN A 178 15.43 8.73 11.00
N LEU A 179 15.87 7.47 10.81
CA LEU A 179 14.96 6.37 10.48
C LEU A 179 13.95 6.08 11.59
N LEU A 180 14.38 6.10 12.86
CA LEU A 180 13.47 5.90 13.99
C LEU A 180 12.42 7.02 14.14
N GLU A 181 12.74 8.24 13.71
CA GLU A 181 11.82 9.37 13.75
C GLU A 181 10.87 9.43 12.54
N GLU A 182 11.34 9.05 11.36
CA GLU A 182 10.58 9.24 10.11
C GLU A 182 9.81 8.00 9.65
N MET A 183 10.27 6.77 9.94
CA MET A 183 9.52 5.55 9.58
C MET A 183 8.10 5.52 10.18
N PRO A 184 7.89 5.87 11.48
CA PRO A 184 6.54 5.94 12.03
C PRO A 184 5.68 7.00 11.34
N LYS A 185 6.25 8.17 11.00
CA LYS A 185 5.53 9.25 10.31
C LYS A 185 5.07 8.82 8.93
N PHE A 186 5.96 8.16 8.17
CA PHE A 186 5.61 7.53 6.88
C PHE A 186 4.45 6.56 7.07
N TYR A 187 4.53 5.68 8.08
CA TYR A 187 3.48 4.69 8.30
C TYR A 187 2.14 5.37 8.56
N TYR A 188 2.06 6.37 9.43
CA TYR A 188 0.79 7.05 9.75
C TYR A 188 0.21 7.86 8.59
N SER A 189 1.04 8.50 7.76
CA SER A 189 0.55 9.30 6.63
C SER A 189 -0.16 8.49 5.54
N ARG A 190 -0.05 7.15 5.55
CA ARG A 190 -0.80 6.28 4.64
C ARG A 190 -2.32 6.48 4.73
N MET A 191 -2.83 6.82 5.92
CA MET A 191 -4.27 7.02 6.14
C MET A 191 -4.75 8.23 5.34
N ASP A 192 -4.10 9.37 5.53
CA ASP A 192 -4.41 10.62 4.83
C ASP A 192 -4.16 10.48 3.32
N TYR A 193 -3.15 9.71 2.92
CA TYR A 193 -2.81 9.49 1.51
C TYR A 193 -3.87 8.68 0.75
N PHE A 194 -4.36 7.58 1.35
CA PHE A 194 -5.29 6.66 0.68
C PHE A 194 -6.76 7.02 0.89
N GLN A 195 -7.08 7.93 1.80
CA GLN A 195 -8.45 8.35 2.05
C GLN A 195 -9.17 8.83 0.77
N PRO A 196 -8.61 9.71 -0.08
CA PRO A 196 -9.28 10.13 -1.31
C PRO A 196 -9.55 8.97 -2.28
N SER A 197 -8.61 8.01 -2.39
CA SER A 197 -8.79 6.80 -3.22
C SER A 197 -9.90 5.90 -2.69
N PHE A 198 -10.00 5.77 -1.37
CA PHE A 198 -11.05 5.00 -0.71
C PHE A 198 -12.43 5.62 -0.93
N GLU A 199 -12.56 6.93 -0.76
CA GLU A 199 -13.79 7.68 -1.01
C GLU A 199 -14.24 7.57 -2.48
N ALA A 200 -13.30 7.70 -3.43
CA ALA A 200 -13.59 7.56 -4.86
C ALA A 200 -14.11 6.17 -5.23
N LEU A 201 -13.56 5.09 -4.64
CA LEU A 201 -14.04 3.73 -4.88
C LEU A 201 -15.45 3.50 -4.36
N ILE A 202 -15.76 3.99 -3.17
CA ILE A 202 -17.10 3.89 -2.59
C ILE A 202 -18.11 4.59 -3.51
N ARG A 203 -17.80 5.82 -3.95
CA ARG A 203 -18.64 6.59 -4.89
C ARG A 203 -18.83 5.86 -6.22
N ALA A 204 -17.75 5.34 -6.79
CA ALA A 204 -17.80 4.55 -8.02
C ALA A 204 -18.63 3.26 -7.89
N GLN A 205 -18.84 2.76 -6.67
CA GLN A 205 -19.67 1.58 -6.40
C GLN A 205 -21.16 1.94 -6.27
N ILE A 206 -21.51 3.08 -5.68
CA ILE A 206 -22.91 3.46 -5.36
C ILE A 206 -23.56 4.33 -6.43
N GLY A 207 -22.78 5.13 -7.16
CA GLY A 207 -23.27 5.85 -8.34
C GLY A 207 -23.92 4.92 -9.38
N ARG A 208 -23.57 3.62 -9.35
CA ARG A 208 -24.15 2.57 -10.20
C ARG A 208 -25.64 2.30 -9.93
N GLU A 209 -26.14 2.57 -8.72
CA GLU A 209 -27.50 2.17 -8.33
C GLU A 209 -28.54 3.27 -8.63
N LYS A 210 -28.14 4.56 -8.61
CA LYS A 210 -29.03 5.70 -8.93
C LYS A 210 -29.38 5.84 -10.43
N GLN A 211 -28.62 5.20 -11.32
CA GLN A 211 -28.85 5.21 -12.77
C GLN A 211 -29.51 3.92 -13.31
N GLY A 212 -29.98 3.02 -12.44
CA GLY A 212 -30.82 1.88 -12.83
C GLY A 212 -30.09 0.70 -13.50
N HIS A 213 -28.77 0.57 -13.32
CA HIS A 213 -27.99 -0.53 -13.89
C HIS A 213 -27.81 -1.69 -12.89
N TYR A 214 -28.29 -2.88 -13.26
CA TYR A 214 -28.15 -4.14 -12.51
C TYR A 214 -26.68 -4.63 -12.42
N PRO A 215 -26.33 -5.45 -11.41
CA PRO A 215 -25.03 -5.39 -10.75
C PRO A 215 -23.95 -6.30 -11.36
N LEU A 216 -22.86 -5.70 -11.83
CA LEU A 216 -21.55 -6.34 -11.89
C LEU A 216 -20.77 -5.95 -10.63
N LYS A 217 -21.10 -6.62 -9.51
CA LYS A 217 -20.74 -6.23 -8.12
C LYS A 217 -19.49 -6.92 -7.55
N CYS A 218 -18.75 -7.74 -8.30
CA CYS A 218 -17.76 -8.65 -7.66
C CYS A 218 -16.34 -8.07 -7.45
N CYS A 219 -15.75 -7.34 -8.40
CA CYS A 219 -14.30 -7.13 -8.38
C CYS A 219 -13.82 -5.93 -7.55
N VAL A 220 -14.59 -4.84 -7.48
CA VAL A 220 -14.25 -3.64 -6.68
C VAL A 220 -14.37 -3.91 -5.16
N PHE A 221 -15.12 -4.94 -4.78
CA PHE A 221 -15.33 -5.29 -3.38
C PHE A 221 -14.07 -5.85 -2.70
N GLY A 222 -13.31 -6.70 -3.38
CA GLY A 222 -12.03 -7.20 -2.87
C GLY A 222 -11.03 -6.07 -2.62
N ALA A 223 -11.03 -5.05 -3.49
CA ALA A 223 -10.16 -3.90 -3.36
C ALA A 223 -10.51 -2.98 -2.18
N LEU A 224 -11.80 -2.82 -1.88
CA LEU A 224 -12.23 -2.07 -0.70
C LEU A 224 -11.77 -2.77 0.57
N LEU A 225 -11.91 -4.09 0.68
CA LEU A 225 -11.40 -4.86 1.83
C LEU A 225 -9.89 -4.72 2.01
N GLU A 226 -9.12 -4.73 0.93
CA GLU A 226 -7.67 -4.54 0.99
C GLU A 226 -7.30 -3.09 1.37
N LEU A 227 -8.04 -2.07 0.93
CA LEU A 227 -7.85 -0.69 1.39
C LEU A 227 -8.20 -0.52 2.87
N PHE A 228 -9.25 -1.18 3.36
CA PHE A 228 -9.57 -1.21 4.79
C PHE A 228 -8.42 -1.79 5.61
N ASP A 229 -7.78 -2.87 5.14
CA ASP A 229 -6.62 -3.50 5.76
C ASP A 229 -5.39 -2.58 5.72
N ILE A 230 -5.11 -1.96 4.58
CA ILE A 230 -4.02 -0.97 4.42
C ILE A 230 -4.21 0.23 5.36
N CYS A 231 -5.43 0.75 5.47
CA CYS A 231 -5.77 1.90 6.31
C CYS A 231 -5.89 1.54 7.81
N GLY A 232 -5.91 0.24 8.17
CA GLY A 232 -6.04 -0.21 9.56
C GLY A 232 -7.38 0.14 10.21
N LEU A 233 -8.43 0.30 9.39
CA LEU A 233 -9.80 0.54 9.87
C LEU A 233 -10.37 -0.78 10.43
N PRO A 234 -11.13 -0.75 11.54
CA PRO A 234 -11.66 -1.96 12.15
C PRO A 234 -12.54 -2.71 11.15
N LEU A 235 -12.13 -3.94 10.84
CA LEU A 235 -12.90 -4.87 10.02
C LEU A 235 -14.31 -5.02 10.60
N LEU A 236 -15.32 -4.93 9.73
CA LEU A 236 -16.59 -5.60 9.99
C LEU A 236 -16.31 -7.07 10.34
N PRO A 237 -17.03 -7.65 11.31
CA PRO A 237 -16.63 -8.89 11.97
C PRO A 237 -16.40 -10.03 10.96
N SER A 238 -15.19 -10.60 11.03
CA SER A 238 -14.59 -11.52 10.06
C SER A 238 -15.24 -12.90 9.93
N ASN A 239 -16.44 -13.10 10.48
CA ASN A 239 -17.09 -14.41 10.56
C ASN A 239 -17.93 -14.79 9.32
N HIS A 240 -18.04 -13.90 8.32
CA HIS A 240 -18.82 -14.17 7.10
C HIS A 240 -18.00 -14.46 5.84
N LEU A 241 -16.66 -14.40 5.89
CA LEU A 241 -15.82 -14.46 4.68
C LEU A 241 -15.36 -15.87 4.27
N SER A 242 -15.65 -16.93 5.05
CA SER A 242 -15.04 -18.26 4.83
C SER A 242 -15.98 -19.33 4.25
N LEU A 243 -17.20 -19.00 3.81
CA LEU A 243 -18.17 -20.01 3.38
C LEU A 243 -18.89 -19.66 2.07
N MET A 244 -18.16 -19.57 0.96
CA MET A 244 -18.80 -19.53 -0.37
C MET A 244 -17.96 -20.23 -1.44
N VAL A 245 -17.82 -21.55 -1.29
CA VAL A 245 -17.45 -22.44 -2.40
C VAL A 245 -18.46 -23.58 -2.45
N ARG A 246 -19.30 -23.53 -3.49
CA ARG A 246 -20.26 -24.53 -4.00
C ARG A 246 -21.73 -24.40 -3.56
N ASP A 247 -22.56 -24.04 -4.54
CA ASP A 247 -23.96 -24.43 -4.78
C ASP A 247 -25.16 -23.80 -4.04
N GLN A 248 -25.01 -22.60 -3.47
CA GLN A 248 -26.19 -21.79 -3.11
C GLN A 248 -25.96 -20.29 -3.25
N GLN A 249 -25.48 -19.90 -4.43
CA GLN A 249 -24.71 -18.67 -4.60
C GLN A 249 -25.56 -17.41 -4.78
N LEU A 250 -26.74 -17.46 -5.41
CA LEU A 250 -27.44 -16.23 -5.80
C LEU A 250 -28.09 -15.51 -4.62
N GLN A 251 -28.80 -16.24 -3.75
CA GLN A 251 -29.64 -15.63 -2.71
C GLN A 251 -28.80 -15.11 -1.52
N ALA A 252 -27.75 -15.84 -1.14
CA ALA A 252 -26.79 -15.40 -0.14
C ALA A 252 -25.87 -14.29 -0.68
N CYS A 253 -25.51 -14.30 -1.98
CA CYS A 253 -24.84 -13.14 -2.60
C CYS A 253 -25.77 -11.91 -2.59
N VAL A 254 -27.05 -12.06 -2.91
CA VAL A 254 -28.00 -10.94 -2.89
C VAL A 254 -28.10 -10.34 -1.49
N VAL A 255 -28.32 -11.15 -0.45
CA VAL A 255 -28.37 -10.67 0.95
C VAL A 255 -27.05 -10.00 1.35
N TYR A 256 -25.91 -10.62 1.03
CA TYR A 256 -24.60 -10.04 1.26
C TYR A 256 -24.46 -8.68 0.60
N PHE A 257 -24.67 -8.59 -0.72
CA PHE A 257 -24.56 -7.35 -1.49
C PHE A 257 -25.60 -6.30 -1.10
N THR A 258 -26.76 -6.68 -0.55
CA THR A 258 -27.77 -5.76 -0.01
C THR A 258 -27.34 -5.15 1.32
N GLU A 259 -26.85 -5.94 2.28
CA GLU A 259 -26.34 -5.41 3.56
C GLU A 259 -25.10 -4.54 3.33
N MET A 260 -24.24 -4.98 2.42
CA MET A 260 -23.08 -4.21 1.95
C MET A 260 -23.47 -2.88 1.32
N TYR A 261 -24.52 -2.85 0.50
CA TYR A 261 -25.03 -1.63 -0.10
C TYR A 261 -25.53 -0.66 0.97
N LYS A 262 -26.22 -1.14 2.01
CA LYS A 262 -26.66 -0.29 3.13
C LYS A 262 -25.46 0.36 3.82
N ILE A 263 -24.45 -0.44 4.17
CA ILE A 263 -23.21 0.06 4.81
C ILE A 263 -22.51 1.08 3.92
N PHE A 264 -22.37 0.80 2.63
CA PHE A 264 -21.69 1.70 1.71
C PHE A 264 -22.50 2.96 1.39
N SER A 265 -23.82 2.87 1.32
CA SER A 265 -24.71 4.03 1.18
C SER A 265 -24.62 4.93 2.41
N GLU A 266 -24.66 4.35 3.62
CA GLU A 266 -24.47 5.10 4.87
C GLU A 266 -23.08 5.75 4.95
N LEU A 267 -22.03 5.03 4.55
CA LEU A 267 -20.67 5.58 4.45
C LEU A 267 -20.57 6.69 3.41
N THR A 268 -21.31 6.59 2.30
CA THR A 268 -21.32 7.64 1.27
C THR A 268 -22.03 8.88 1.75
N ASP A 269 -23.15 8.74 2.44
CA ASP A 269 -23.84 9.90 3.01
C ASP A 269 -22.97 10.60 4.08
N GLN A 270 -22.07 9.87 4.75
CA GLN A 270 -21.07 10.43 5.66
C GLN A 270 -19.89 11.09 4.90
N ILE A 271 -19.40 10.48 3.82
CA ILE A 271 -18.29 10.98 2.99
C ILE A 271 -18.70 12.18 2.12
N ASP A 272 -19.94 12.22 1.65
CA ASP A 272 -20.45 13.26 0.74
C ASP A 272 -20.75 14.59 1.46
N GLN A 273 -20.61 14.65 2.79
CA GLN A 273 -20.67 15.91 3.55
C GLN A 273 -19.65 16.95 3.04
N ALA A 274 -18.53 16.52 2.44
CA ALA A 274 -17.51 17.41 1.90
C ALA A 274 -17.75 17.83 0.43
N GLY A 275 -18.56 17.09 -0.35
CA GLY A 275 -18.92 17.46 -1.73
C GLY A 275 -17.77 17.59 -2.74
N LEU A 276 -16.57 17.05 -2.47
CA LEU A 276 -15.39 17.25 -3.31
C LEU A 276 -15.51 16.54 -4.68
N THR A 277 -14.96 17.16 -5.73
CA THR A 277 -14.85 16.57 -7.08
C THR A 277 -13.65 15.63 -7.19
N ASP A 278 -13.63 14.77 -8.22
CA ASP A 278 -12.47 13.87 -8.46
C ASP A 278 -11.17 14.65 -8.67
N ASP A 279 -11.22 15.79 -9.37
CA ASP A 279 -10.07 16.67 -9.58
C ASP A 279 -9.55 17.33 -8.28
N GLN A 280 -10.42 17.52 -7.29
CA GLN A 280 -10.02 18.02 -5.97
C GLN A 280 -9.33 16.90 -5.17
N ARG A 281 -9.87 15.69 -5.19
CA ARG A 281 -9.25 14.50 -4.58
C ARG A 281 -7.88 14.19 -5.17
N GLU A 282 -7.72 14.32 -6.50
CA GLU A 282 -6.42 14.12 -7.15
C GLU A 282 -5.38 15.15 -6.66
N ARG A 283 -5.78 16.42 -6.54
CA ARG A 283 -4.91 17.47 -6.00
C ARG A 283 -4.52 17.23 -4.55
N GLU A 284 -5.46 16.80 -3.70
CA GLU A 284 -5.17 16.43 -2.31
C GLU A 284 -4.19 15.25 -2.24
N THR A 285 -4.42 14.22 -3.05
CA THR A 285 -3.52 13.05 -3.12
C THR A 285 -2.10 13.44 -3.55
N GLU A 286 -1.96 14.35 -4.52
CA GLU A 286 -0.65 14.85 -4.95
C GLU A 286 0.04 15.73 -3.89
N ALA A 287 -0.73 16.54 -3.15
CA ALA A 287 -0.22 17.29 -2.01
C ALA A 287 0.30 16.36 -0.92
N LYS A 288 -0.46 15.29 -0.58
CA LYS A 288 -0.04 14.26 0.38
C LYS A 288 1.17 13.46 -0.11
N LEU A 289 1.28 13.21 -1.41
CA LEU A 289 2.49 12.62 -1.99
C LEU A 289 3.72 13.52 -1.79
N SER A 290 3.54 14.83 -1.95
CA SER A 290 4.61 15.81 -1.79
C SER A 290 5.06 15.91 -0.33
N GLU A 291 4.13 15.90 0.63
CA GLU A 291 4.42 15.81 2.06
C GLU A 291 5.21 14.52 2.40
N LEU A 292 4.81 13.38 1.81
CA LEU A 292 5.52 12.11 1.95
C LEU A 292 6.96 12.19 1.42
N ARG A 293 7.14 12.71 0.21
CA ARG A 293 8.47 12.88 -0.42
C ARG A 293 9.37 13.89 0.29
N ALA A 294 8.80 14.77 1.10
CA ALA A 294 9.58 15.71 1.92
C ALA A 294 10.25 15.03 3.13
N LEU A 295 9.86 13.80 3.49
CA LEU A 295 10.59 13.02 4.48
C LEU A 295 11.97 12.66 3.92
N SER A 296 13.02 12.93 4.69
CA SER A 296 14.40 12.73 4.22
C SER A 296 14.74 11.25 4.01
N ILE A 297 14.02 10.31 4.64
CA ILE A 297 14.17 8.87 4.39
C ILE A 297 13.72 8.46 2.98
N VAL A 298 12.98 9.32 2.26
CA VAL A 298 12.41 9.02 0.94
C VAL A 298 12.63 10.12 -0.09
N ALA A 299 13.35 11.18 0.27
CA ALA A 299 13.83 12.17 -0.69
C ALA A 299 14.77 11.49 -1.70
N ASP A 300 14.69 11.91 -2.96
CA ASP A 300 15.62 11.46 -4.00
C ASP A 300 17.02 12.04 -3.70
N ASP A 301 18.02 11.16 -3.58
CA ASP A 301 19.45 11.53 -3.59
C ASP A 301 19.97 11.70 -5.02
#